data_AF-A0A809RBF4-F1
#
_entry.id   AF-A0A809RBF4-F1
#
_cell.length_a   1.000
_cell.length_b   1.000
_cell.length_c   1.000
_cell.angle_alpha   90.00
_cell.angle_beta   90.00
_cell.angle_gamma   90.00
#
_symmetry.space_group_name_H-M   'P 1'
#
loop_
_entity.id
_entity.type
_entity.pdbx_description
1 polymer ?
#
loop_
_entity_poly.entity_id
_entity_poly.type
_entity_poly.pdbx_seq_one_letter_code
_entity_poly.pdbx_strand_id
1 'polypeptide(L)'
;MLLQNQGTLRARLRGHILLSETAIESGDLERWAYVIPDDEMIPAGLYVLVSTGAGVSHWARTKDGAHVYHAYMDRSASVWSRSEGPVHLSSLQQSFCGRREALLLR
;
A
#
# COMPACT_ATOMS: atom_id res chain seq x y z
N MET A 1 -0.04 -10.21 0.02
CA MET A 1 -1.31 -9.66 -0.48
C MET A 1 -1.14 -9.25 -1.93
N LEU A 2 -2.15 -9.51 -2.76
CA LEU A 2 -2.11 -9.17 -4.18
C LEU A 2 -3.00 -7.95 -4.44
N LEU A 3 -2.44 -6.92 -5.07
CA LEU A 3 -3.14 -5.73 -5.52
C LEU A 3 -3.16 -5.71 -7.05
N GLN A 4 -4.18 -5.12 -7.66
CA GLN A 4 -4.25 -4.93 -9.10
C GLN A 4 -4.57 -3.49 -9.42
N ASN A 5 -3.87 -2.91 -10.41
CA ASN A 5 -4.31 -1.66 -11.00
C ASN A 5 -5.50 -1.92 -11.94
N GLN A 6 -6.71 -1.69 -11.47
CA GLN A 6 -7.94 -1.81 -12.27
C GLN A 6 -8.29 -0.55 -13.06
N GLY A 7 -7.46 0.51 -12.97
CA GLY A 7 -7.61 1.70 -13.78
C GLY A 7 -7.18 1.48 -15.24
N THR A 8 -7.50 2.46 -16.08
CA THR A 8 -7.08 2.49 -17.49
C THR A 8 -5.70 3.11 -17.70
N LEU A 9 -5.15 3.77 -16.67
CA LEU A 9 -3.86 4.47 -16.70
C LEU A 9 -2.87 3.86 -15.72
N ARG A 10 -1.59 4.21 -15.87
CA ARG A 10 -0.57 3.85 -14.89
C ARG A 10 -0.87 4.51 -13.54
N ALA A 11 -0.83 3.73 -12.46
CA ALA A 11 -1.02 4.21 -11.10
C ALA A 11 0.32 4.28 -10.38
N ARG A 12 0.59 5.38 -9.67
CA ARG A 12 1.79 5.50 -8.83
C ARG A 12 1.59 4.70 -7.54
N LEU A 13 2.49 3.77 -7.24
CA LEU A 13 2.37 2.89 -6.07
C LEU A 13 2.61 3.64 -4.75
N ARG A 14 3.59 4.56 -4.73
CA ARG A 14 3.97 5.32 -3.54
C ARG A 14 2.78 6.00 -2.86
N GLY A 15 2.73 5.84 -1.54
CA GLY A 15 1.77 6.53 -0.68
C GLY A 15 0.41 5.83 -0.56
N HIS A 16 0.20 4.72 -1.27
CA HIS A 16 -0.90 3.82 -0.95
C HIS A 16 -0.71 3.27 0.46
N ILE A 17 -1.82 3.11 1.19
CA ILE A 17 -1.81 2.62 2.57
C ILE A 17 -2.66 1.35 2.64
N LEU A 18 -2.07 0.30 3.17
CA LEU A 18 -2.75 -0.94 3.54
C LEU A 18 -3.10 -0.86 5.02
N LEU A 19 -4.38 -1.02 5.34
CA LEU A 19 -4.93 -0.85 6.68
C LEU A 19 -5.72 -2.09 7.06
N SER A 20 -5.48 -2.64 8.23
CA SER A 20 -6.37 -3.66 8.79
C SER A 20 -7.62 -3.00 9.40
N GLU A 21 -8.72 -3.74 9.55
CA GLU A 21 -9.91 -3.23 10.27
C GLU A 21 -9.55 -2.77 11.70
N THR A 22 -8.74 -3.56 12.40
CA THR A 22 -8.23 -3.20 13.73
C THR A 22 -7.47 -1.87 13.74
N ALA A 23 -6.79 -1.49 12.64
CA ALA A 23 -6.14 -0.18 12.53
C ALA A 23 -7.15 0.98 12.59
N ILE A 24 -8.32 0.79 11.96
CA ILE A 24 -9.41 1.78 11.92
C ILE A 24 -10.07 1.87 13.29
N GLU A 25 -10.35 0.72 13.92
CA GLU A 25 -11.04 0.66 15.21
C GLU A 25 -10.17 1.17 16.37
N SER A 26 -8.88 0.82 16.38
CA SER A 26 -7.97 1.14 17.49
C SER A 26 -7.18 2.44 17.29
N GLY A 27 -7.01 2.89 16.05
CA GLY A 27 -6.11 3.99 15.69
C GLY A 27 -4.62 3.64 15.74
N ASP A 28 -4.24 2.39 16.04
CA ASP A 28 -2.83 1.94 16.05
C ASP A 28 -2.34 1.65 14.63
N LEU A 29 -1.94 2.72 13.93
CA LEU A 29 -1.43 2.64 12.56
C LEU A 29 -0.01 2.08 12.48
N GLU A 30 0.80 2.23 13.53
CA GLU A 30 2.18 1.73 13.51
C GLU A 30 2.18 0.21 13.32
N ARG A 31 1.32 -0.47 14.09
CA ARG A 31 1.22 -1.92 14.08
C ARG A 31 0.37 -2.44 12.93
N TRP A 32 -0.75 -1.79 12.64
CA TRP A 32 -1.81 -2.34 11.78
C TRP A 32 -1.95 -1.64 10.42
N ALA A 33 -1.07 -0.68 10.10
CA ALA A 33 -1.00 -0.04 8.78
C ALA A 33 0.39 -0.17 8.14
N TYR A 34 0.41 -0.16 6.81
CA TYR A 34 1.62 -0.12 6.01
C TYR A 34 1.47 0.88 4.86
N VAL A 35 2.31 1.91 4.85
CA VAL A 35 2.44 2.85 3.74
C VAL A 35 3.45 2.27 2.75
N ILE A 36 3.06 2.15 1.48
CA ILE A 36 3.95 1.62 0.44
C ILE A 36 4.93 2.73 0.00
N PRO A 37 6.25 2.56 0.20
CA PRO A 37 7.25 3.59 -0.12
C PRO A 37 7.72 3.55 -1.58
N ASP A 38 7.48 2.43 -2.26
CA ASP A 38 7.95 2.12 -3.61
C ASP A 38 7.48 3.16 -4.62
N ASP A 39 8.43 3.83 -5.27
CA ASP A 39 8.14 4.86 -6.28
C ASP A 39 8.00 4.28 -7.69
N GLU A 40 7.13 3.27 -7.82
CA GLU A 40 6.92 2.55 -9.06
C GLU A 40 5.60 2.95 -9.73
N MET A 41 5.59 2.98 -11.07
CA MET A 41 4.38 3.19 -11.86
C MET A 41 3.81 1.85 -12.33
N ILE A 42 2.68 1.44 -11.76
CA ILE A 42 2.03 0.17 -12.07
C ILE A 42 1.14 0.33 -13.30
N PRO A 43 1.40 -0.38 -14.42
CA PRO A 43 0.55 -0.33 -15.60
C PRO A 43 -0.88 -0.84 -15.35
N ALA A 44 -1.81 -0.40 -16.18
CA ALA A 44 -3.19 -0.88 -16.17
C ALA A 44 -3.25 -2.40 -16.31
N GLY A 45 -4.07 -3.06 -15.50
CA GLY A 45 -4.26 -4.51 -15.47
C GLY A 45 -3.15 -5.31 -14.79
N LEU A 46 -2.02 -4.69 -14.45
CA LEU A 46 -0.90 -5.37 -13.79
C LEU A 46 -1.04 -5.40 -12.26
N TYR A 47 -0.26 -6.29 -11.66
CA TYR A 47 -0.38 -6.65 -10.26
C TYR A 47 0.84 -6.21 -9.44
N VAL A 48 0.59 -5.97 -8.15
CA VAL A 48 1.61 -5.81 -7.12
C VAL A 48 1.43 -6.92 -6.09
N LEU A 49 2.48 -7.69 -5.83
CA LEU A 49 2.53 -8.64 -4.74
C LEU A 49 3.26 -8.01 -3.55
N VAL A 50 2.49 -7.63 -2.53
CA VAL A 50 3.02 -7.10 -1.27
C VAL A 50 3.32 -8.27 -0.32
N SER A 51 4.60 -8.46 -0.02
CA SER A 51 5.10 -9.54 0.83
C SER A 51 5.53 -9.02 2.20
N THR A 52 5.30 -9.82 3.23
CA THR A 52 5.93 -9.64 4.54
C THR A 52 7.38 -10.09 4.48
N GLY A 53 8.23 -9.48 5.30
CA GLY A 53 9.66 -9.75 5.35
C GLY A 53 10.50 -8.76 4.55
N ALA A 54 11.80 -8.96 4.61
CA ALA A 54 12.80 -8.18 3.91
C ALA A 54 12.91 -8.58 2.43
N GLY A 55 13.30 -7.64 1.59
CA GLY A 55 13.58 -7.87 0.18
C GLY A 55 13.80 -6.58 -0.58
N VAL A 56 14.26 -6.70 -1.82
CA VAL A 56 14.40 -5.57 -2.74
C VAL A 56 13.27 -5.66 -3.76
N SER A 57 12.46 -4.61 -3.82
CA SER A 57 11.33 -4.55 -4.73
C SER A 57 11.79 -4.58 -6.19
N HIS A 58 11.08 -5.33 -7.03
CA HIS A 58 11.45 -5.53 -8.44
C HIS A 58 10.27 -6.07 -9.25
N TRP A 59 10.36 -5.91 -10.57
CA TRP A 59 9.48 -6.61 -11.51
C TRP A 59 9.97 -8.04 -11.74
N ALA A 60 9.06 -9.00 -11.68
CA ALA A 60 9.34 -10.40 -12.01
C ALA A 60 8.19 -11.03 -12.77
N ARG A 61 8.48 -12.15 -13.44
CA ARG A 61 7.47 -13.03 -14.02
C ARG A 61 7.19 -14.19 -13.09
N THR A 62 5.93 -14.46 -12.83
CA THR A 62 5.46 -15.65 -12.13
C THR A 62 5.56 -16.88 -13.04
N LYS A 63 5.40 -18.08 -12.46
CA LYS A 63 5.51 -19.36 -13.20
C LYS A 63 4.51 -19.50 -14.34
N ASP A 64 3.34 -18.89 -14.20
CA ASP A 64 2.28 -18.80 -15.21
C ASP A 64 2.48 -17.65 -16.21
N GLY A 65 3.60 -16.92 -16.12
CA GLY A 65 4.00 -15.88 -17.07
C GLY A 65 3.44 -14.48 -16.77
N ALA A 66 2.64 -14.30 -15.72
CA ALA A 66 2.14 -12.99 -15.34
C ALA A 66 3.28 -12.06 -14.89
N HIS A 67 3.20 -10.79 -15.27
CA HIS A 67 4.19 -9.78 -14.89
C HIS A 67 3.71 -9.03 -13.64
N VAL A 68 4.48 -9.15 -12.55
CA VAL A 68 4.08 -8.69 -11.22
C VAL A 68 5.21 -7.87 -10.60
N TYR A 69 4.85 -6.77 -9.96
CA TYR A 69 5.79 -6.02 -9.14
C TYR A 69 5.81 -6.60 -7.73
N HIS A 70 6.97 -7.05 -7.28
CA HIS A 70 7.18 -7.52 -5.91
C HIS A 70 7.54 -6.33 -5.04
N ALA A 71 6.77 -6.11 -3.97
CA ALA A 71 7.04 -5.11 -2.95
C ALA A 71 7.20 -5.79 -1.59
N TYR A 72 8.13 -5.31 -0.77
CA TYR A 72 8.47 -5.91 0.53
C TYR A 72 8.22 -4.92 1.66
N MET A 73 7.51 -5.37 2.69
CA MET A 73 7.15 -4.51 3.82
C MET A 73 8.30 -4.24 4.79
N ASP A 74 9.36 -5.05 4.72
CA ASP A 74 10.46 -5.06 5.70
C ASP A 74 9.96 -5.18 7.14
N ARG A 75 8.93 -6.01 7.34
CA ARG A 75 8.34 -6.32 8.64
C ARG A 75 8.39 -7.81 8.91
N SER A 76 8.58 -8.17 10.18
CA SER A 76 8.54 -9.57 10.65
C SER A 76 7.12 -10.15 10.69
N ALA A 77 6.09 -9.30 10.67
CA ALA A 77 4.70 -9.70 10.67
C ALA A 77 3.88 -8.85 9.68
N SER A 78 2.85 -9.46 9.11
CA SER A 78 1.89 -8.78 8.26
C SER A 78 0.88 -8.00 9.10
N VAL A 79 0.46 -6.83 8.60
CA VAL A 79 -0.62 -6.01 9.17
C VAL A 79 -1.98 -6.71 9.18
N TRP A 80 -2.17 -7.80 8.41
CA TRP A 80 -3.42 -8.57 8.39
C TRP A 80 -3.32 -9.96 9.03
N SER A 81 -2.13 -10.37 9.49
CA SER A 81 -1.93 -11.74 10.01
C SER A 81 -2.67 -12.04 11.32
N ARG A 82 -2.98 -11.01 12.10
CA ARG A 82 -3.64 -11.09 13.42
C ARG A 82 -4.81 -10.11 13.55
N SER A 83 -5.21 -9.48 12.44
CA SER A 83 -6.38 -8.62 12.37
C SER A 83 -7.57 -9.50 12.08
N GLU A 84 -8.67 -9.30 12.78
CA GLU A 84 -9.97 -9.74 12.31
C GLU A 84 -10.49 -8.75 11.25
N GLY A 85 -11.37 -9.20 10.36
CA GLY A 85 -11.98 -8.33 9.35
C GLY A 85 -11.15 -8.08 8.08
N PRO A 86 -11.62 -7.17 7.21
CA PRO A 86 -11.02 -6.90 5.91
C PRO A 86 -9.70 -6.13 6.00
N VAL A 87 -8.96 -6.14 4.88
CA VAL A 87 -7.84 -5.24 4.64
C VAL A 87 -8.29 -4.17 3.66
N HIS A 88 -8.12 -2.91 4.04
CA HIS A 88 -8.46 -1.75 3.24
C HIS A 88 -7.23 -1.24 2.49
N LEU A 89 -7.46 -0.75 1.27
CA LEU A 89 -6.47 -0.03 0.48
C LEU A 89 -6.94 1.42 0.37
N SER A 90 -6.17 2.33 0.95
CA SER A 90 -6.34 3.77 0.76
C SER A 90 -5.33 4.27 -0.27
N SER A 91 -5.77 5.16 -1.16
CA SER A 91 -4.92 5.80 -2.16
C SER A 91 -4.87 7.31 -1.94
N LEU A 92 -3.80 7.95 -2.40
CA LEU A 92 -3.69 9.41 -2.45
C LEU A 92 -4.51 10.00 -3.62
N GLN A 93 -4.97 9.14 -4.53
CA GLN A 93 -5.62 9.57 -5.76
C GLN A 93 -7.04 10.04 -5.43
N GLN A 94 -7.47 11.13 -6.06
CA GLN A 94 -8.84 11.68 -5.97
C GLN A 94 -9.25 12.17 -4.56
N SER A 95 -8.32 12.25 -3.62
CA SER A 95 -8.55 12.81 -2.28
C SER A 95 -7.71 14.09 -2.10
N PHE A 96 -8.33 15.18 -1.66
CA PHE A 96 -7.66 16.44 -1.39
C PHE A 96 -8.03 16.93 0.01
N CYS A 97 -7.03 17.34 0.79
CA CYS A 97 -7.23 18.05 2.04
C CYS A 97 -6.31 19.27 2.07
N GLY A 98 -6.91 20.46 2.20
CA GLY A 98 -6.17 21.71 2.35
C GLY A 98 -5.67 21.84 3.79
N ARG A 99 -4.38 22.13 3.97
CA ARG A 99 -3.81 22.51 5.27
C ARG A 99 -3.82 24.03 5.37
N ARG A 100 -4.51 24.62 6.36
CA ARG A 100 -4.32 26.04 6.68
C ARG A 100 -2.92 26.23 7.29
N GLU A 101 -2.20 27.25 6.85
CA GLU A 101 -0.95 27.65 7.51
C GLU A 101 -1.24 27.93 8.99
N ALA A 102 -0.33 27.52 9.87
CA ALA A 102 -0.44 27.85 11.27
C ALA A 102 -0.44 29.38 11.39
N LEU A 103 -1.57 29.96 11.82
CA LEU A 103 -1.59 31.37 12.18
C LEU A 103 -0.58 31.54 13.30
N LEU A 104 0.56 32.17 12.99
CA LEU A 104 1.50 32.64 13.99
C LEU A 104 0.74 33.67 14.85
N LEU A 105 0.24 33.24 16.01
CA LEU A 105 -0.25 34.14 17.03
C LEU A 105 0.95 35.01 17.45
N ARG A 106 0.89 36.30 17.10
CA ARG A 106 1.80 37.34 17.61
C ARG A 106 1.36 37.77 18.99
#